data_AF-A0A6H9YZK2-F1
#
_entry.id   AF-A0A6H9YZK2-F1
#
_cell.length_a   1.000
_cell.length_b   1.000
_cell.length_c   1.000
_cell.angle_alpha   90.00
_cell.angle_beta   90.00
_cell.angle_gamma   90.00
#
_symmetry.space_group_name_H-M   'P 1'
#
loop_
_entity.id
_entity.type
_entity.pdbx_description
1 polymer ?
#
loop_
_entity_poly.entity_id
_entity_poly.type
_entity_poly.pdbx_seq_one_letter_code
_entity_poly.pdbx_strand_id
1 'polypeptide(L)'
;MKRLTAREIVERAGLDAGDLVGRLTSAAGQEFATFYHYTIMEAACSTGAVDQRLSGIIADMRAEERRHFETLVERIYELDGYMPADIHVLMDLAGRPEAPNVDDESDLITALLDTERRAVDTYADLCALTEGKDHRTYRLVLALHAEEGEHEAWVREFLGEEGRARIHRGFRGRSPHVSRYRSPGSTE
;
A
#
# COMPACT_ATOMS: atom_id res chain seq x y z
N MET A 1 2.44 36.17 13.67
CA MET A 1 2.48 34.85 14.33
C MET A 1 2.92 33.83 13.29
N LYS A 2 4.02 33.10 13.49
CA LYS A 2 4.50 32.07 12.52
C LYS A 2 3.50 30.90 12.53
N ARG A 3 3.02 30.45 11.36
CA ARG A 3 2.24 29.20 11.26
C ARG A 3 3.17 28.03 11.51
N LEU A 4 2.67 27.03 12.23
CA LEU A 4 3.41 25.78 12.45
C LEU A 4 3.47 24.96 11.15
N THR A 5 4.58 24.25 10.93
CA THR A 5 4.66 23.24 9.87
C THR A 5 3.85 22.00 10.25
N ALA A 6 3.56 21.12 9.30
CA ALA A 6 2.87 19.87 9.60
C ALA A 6 3.69 19.00 10.57
N ARG A 7 5.02 18.97 10.41
CA ARG A 7 5.94 18.31 11.33
C ARG A 7 5.84 18.87 12.75
N GLU A 8 5.90 20.20 12.91
CA GLU A 8 5.79 20.85 14.23
C GLU A 8 4.43 20.57 14.91
N ILE A 9 3.35 20.38 14.13
CA ILE A 9 2.03 19.99 14.66
C ILE A 9 2.07 18.56 15.23
N VAL A 10 2.70 17.62 14.53
CA VAL A 10 2.85 16.22 14.96
C VAL A 10 3.69 16.12 16.23
N GLU A 11 4.83 16.79 16.26
CA GLU A 11 5.74 16.77 17.43
C GLU A 11 5.08 17.37 18.68
N ARG A 12 4.27 18.43 18.52
CA ARG A 12 3.50 19.01 19.64
C ARG A 12 2.41 18.09 20.19
N ALA A 13 1.91 17.15 19.39
CA ALA A 13 0.96 16.13 19.83
C ALA A 13 1.65 14.96 20.57
N GLY A 14 2.98 15.02 20.76
CA GLY A 14 3.75 14.00 21.46
C GLY A 14 4.11 12.79 20.62
N LEU A 15 4.02 12.89 19.29
CA LEU A 15 4.48 11.85 18.36
C LEU A 15 5.86 12.21 17.81
N ASP A 16 6.78 11.25 17.78
CA ASP A 16 8.07 11.41 17.13
C ASP A 16 7.89 11.44 15.60
N ALA A 17 8.03 12.63 15.02
CA ALA A 17 7.88 12.80 13.58
C ALA A 17 9.03 12.17 12.78
N GLY A 18 10.20 11.94 13.37
CA GLY A 18 11.29 11.19 12.75
C GLY A 18 10.95 9.70 12.62
N ASP A 19 10.47 9.08 13.71
CA ASP A 19 9.99 7.69 13.70
C ASP A 19 8.82 7.52 12.73
N LEU A 20 7.84 8.44 12.76
CA LEU A 20 6.71 8.40 11.84
C LEU A 20 7.16 8.45 10.37
N VAL A 21 8.05 9.38 10.02
CA VAL A 21 8.60 9.48 8.65
C VAL A 21 9.34 8.20 8.26
N GLY A 22 10.12 7.61 9.17
CA GLY A 22 10.82 6.35 8.94
C GLY A 22 9.88 5.19 8.61
N ARG A 23 8.80 5.04 9.40
CA ARG A 23 7.78 4.00 9.18
C ARG A 23 6.99 4.22 7.90
N LEU A 24 6.60 5.45 7.60
CA LEU A 24 5.92 5.77 6.34
C LEU A 24 6.84 5.53 5.13
N THR A 25 8.14 5.80 5.25
CA THR A 25 9.12 5.54 4.18
C THR A 25 9.31 4.04 3.96
N SER A 26 9.35 3.24 5.04
CA SER A 26 9.38 1.77 4.96
C SER A 26 8.12 1.23 4.27
N ALA A 27 6.94 1.68 4.70
CA ALA A 27 5.67 1.32 4.06
C ALA A 27 5.64 1.71 2.57
N ALA A 28 6.06 2.92 2.21
CA ALA A 28 6.14 3.35 0.81
C ALA A 28 7.09 2.46 -0.01
N GLY A 29 8.19 1.99 0.59
CA GLY A 29 9.09 1.01 -0.04
C GLY A 29 8.41 -0.34 -0.27
N GLN A 30 7.57 -0.79 0.66
CA GLN A 30 6.76 -2.00 0.50
C GLN A 30 5.75 -1.85 -0.63
N GLU A 31 4.97 -0.75 -0.66
CA GLU A 31 4.03 -0.43 -1.74
C GLU A 31 4.70 -0.44 -3.13
N PHE A 32 5.87 0.20 -3.24
CA PHE A 32 6.62 0.23 -4.50
C PHE A 32 7.07 -1.16 -4.93
N ALA A 33 7.57 -1.97 -4.00
CA ALA A 33 8.00 -3.34 -4.28
C ALA A 33 6.81 -4.21 -4.71
N THR A 34 5.65 -4.08 -4.04
CA THR A 34 4.42 -4.79 -4.41
C THR A 34 3.95 -4.38 -5.80
N PHE A 35 3.89 -3.08 -6.09
CA PHE A 35 3.59 -2.58 -7.45
C PHE A 35 4.52 -3.18 -8.52
N TYR A 36 5.83 -3.23 -8.24
CA TYR A 36 6.82 -3.83 -9.15
C TYR A 36 6.60 -5.34 -9.33
N HIS A 37 6.41 -6.09 -8.24
CA HIS A 37 6.19 -7.53 -8.29
C HIS A 37 4.87 -7.89 -8.97
N TYR A 38 3.80 -7.12 -8.74
CA TYR A 38 2.50 -7.36 -9.38
C TYR A 38 2.56 -7.06 -10.88
N THR A 39 3.43 -6.14 -11.31
CA THR A 39 3.72 -5.94 -12.74
C THR A 39 4.29 -7.22 -13.37
N ILE A 40 5.23 -7.88 -12.68
CA ILE A 40 5.84 -9.13 -13.15
C ILE A 40 4.82 -10.27 -13.13
N MET A 41 4.04 -10.40 -12.06
CA MET A 41 3.01 -11.43 -11.92
C MET A 41 1.92 -11.29 -13.00
N GLU A 42 1.42 -10.08 -13.24
CA GLU A 42 0.43 -9.81 -14.31
C GLU A 42 0.98 -10.18 -15.70
N ALA A 43 2.24 -9.82 -15.97
CA ALA A 43 2.90 -10.18 -17.23
C ALA A 43 3.07 -11.70 -17.38
N ALA A 44 3.44 -12.41 -16.29
CA ALA A 44 3.54 -13.86 -16.28
C ALA A 44 2.17 -14.53 -16.53
N CYS A 45 1.10 -14.00 -15.94
CA CYS A 45 -0.27 -14.48 -16.19
C CYS A 45 -0.65 -14.40 -17.67
N SER A 46 -0.17 -13.38 -18.38
CA SER A 46 -0.43 -13.18 -19.82
C SER A 46 0.20 -14.24 -20.73
N THR A 47 1.10 -15.09 -20.20
CA THR A 47 1.72 -16.20 -20.94
C THR A 47 0.87 -17.48 -20.94
N GLY A 48 -0.23 -17.51 -20.19
CA GLY A 48 -1.20 -18.62 -20.16
C GLY A 48 -0.95 -19.67 -19.07
N ALA A 49 0.00 -19.43 -18.15
CA ALA A 49 0.31 -20.32 -17.03
C ALA A 49 -0.64 -20.19 -15.82
N VAL A 50 -1.47 -19.14 -15.78
CA VAL A 50 -2.28 -18.75 -14.60
C VAL A 50 -3.71 -18.40 -15.04
N ASP A 51 -4.71 -18.58 -14.17
CA ASP A 51 -6.10 -18.19 -14.43
C ASP A 51 -6.21 -16.70 -14.82
N GLN A 52 -6.86 -16.42 -15.95
CA GLN A 52 -7.10 -15.07 -16.45
C GLN A 52 -7.89 -14.19 -15.47
N ARG A 53 -8.73 -14.79 -14.61
CA ARG A 53 -9.44 -14.07 -13.54
C ARG A 53 -8.48 -13.53 -12.49
N LEU A 54 -7.44 -14.29 -12.15
CA LEU A 54 -6.41 -13.85 -11.22
C LEU A 54 -5.59 -12.70 -11.82
N SER A 55 -5.28 -12.77 -13.12
CA SER A 55 -4.60 -11.68 -13.84
C SER A 55 -5.35 -10.34 -13.72
N GLY A 56 -6.68 -10.36 -13.81
CA GLY A 56 -7.50 -9.14 -13.65
C GLY A 56 -7.46 -8.57 -12.23
N ILE A 57 -7.49 -9.46 -11.22
CA ILE A 57 -7.38 -9.06 -9.80
C ILE A 57 -6.01 -8.42 -9.53
N ILE A 58 -4.93 -9.03 -10.03
CA ILE A 58 -3.56 -8.50 -9.87
C ILE A 58 -3.42 -7.15 -10.55
N ALA A 59 -3.99 -6.98 -11.75
CA ALA A 59 -3.95 -5.69 -12.46
C ALA A 59 -4.66 -4.57 -11.68
N ASP A 60 -5.81 -4.88 -11.07
CA ASP A 60 -6.54 -3.95 -10.21
C ASP A 60 -5.72 -3.58 -8.97
N MET A 61 -5.23 -4.57 -8.22
CA MET A 61 -4.40 -4.36 -7.01
C MET A 61 -3.15 -3.54 -7.35
N ARG A 62 -2.42 -3.91 -8.41
CA ARG A 62 -1.25 -3.16 -8.90
C ARG A 62 -1.54 -1.68 -9.12
N ALA A 63 -2.70 -1.35 -9.68
CA ALA A 63 -3.09 0.03 -9.90
C ALA A 63 -3.34 0.78 -8.58
N GLU A 64 -3.85 0.10 -7.55
CA GLU A 64 -4.04 0.65 -6.20
C GLU A 64 -2.70 0.79 -5.46
N GLU A 65 -1.80 -0.19 -5.49
CA GLU A 65 -0.47 -0.10 -4.85
C GLU A 65 0.36 1.08 -5.36
N ARG A 66 0.29 1.36 -6.66
CA ARG A 66 0.94 2.56 -7.22
C ARG A 66 0.42 3.83 -6.55
N ARG A 67 -0.91 3.91 -6.35
CA ARG A 67 -1.52 5.08 -5.73
C ARG A 67 -1.22 5.15 -4.24
N HIS A 68 -1.13 4.01 -3.56
CA HIS A 68 -0.69 3.91 -2.16
C HIS A 68 0.72 4.50 -2.01
N PHE A 69 1.67 4.00 -2.82
CA PHE A 69 3.04 4.51 -2.90
C PHE A 69 3.06 6.02 -3.11
N GLU A 70 2.42 6.52 -4.16
CA GLU A 70 2.43 7.95 -4.49
C GLU A 70 1.85 8.81 -3.35
N THR A 71 0.79 8.33 -2.70
CA THR A 71 0.13 9.09 -1.61
C THR A 71 0.97 9.11 -0.34
N LEU A 72 1.67 8.01 -0.02
CA LEU A 72 2.63 7.99 1.07
C LEU A 72 3.81 8.93 0.81
N VAL A 73 4.33 8.97 -0.43
CA VAL A 73 5.39 9.92 -0.81
C VAL A 73 4.93 11.36 -0.58
N GLU A 74 3.73 11.74 -1.02
CA GLU A 74 3.18 13.08 -0.74
C GLU A 74 3.17 13.37 0.77
N ARG A 75 2.71 12.42 1.61
CA ARG A 75 2.66 12.61 3.07
C ARG A 75 4.06 12.74 3.69
N ILE A 76 5.03 11.94 3.25
CA ILE A 76 6.40 11.97 3.76
C ILE A 76 7.00 13.37 3.55
N TYR A 77 6.81 13.94 2.36
CA TYR A 77 7.32 15.27 2.03
C TYR A 77 6.63 16.39 2.81
N GLU A 78 5.32 16.27 3.07
CA GLU A 78 4.63 17.22 3.94
C GLU A 78 5.13 17.22 5.38
N LEU A 79 5.68 16.10 5.86
CA LEU A 79 6.28 15.95 7.19
C LEU A 79 7.76 16.37 7.23
N ASP A 80 8.22 17.10 6.21
CA ASP A 80 9.61 17.50 5.99
C ASP A 80 10.56 16.29 5.89
N GLY A 81 10.05 15.13 5.44
CA GLY A 81 10.80 13.92 5.11
C GLY A 81 11.12 13.82 3.62
N TYR A 82 11.96 12.85 3.25
CA TYR A 82 12.38 12.64 1.86
C TYR A 82 12.54 11.16 1.55
N MET A 83 12.18 10.77 0.33
CA MET A 83 12.43 9.41 -0.15
C MET A 83 13.94 9.18 -0.39
N PRO A 84 14.48 7.97 -0.10
CA PRO A 84 15.82 7.61 -0.49
C PRO A 84 16.03 7.76 -2.00
N ALA A 85 17.12 8.40 -2.41
CA ALA A 85 17.46 8.54 -3.83
C ALA A 85 18.00 7.24 -4.44
N ASP A 86 18.62 6.38 -3.61
CA ASP A 86 19.08 5.06 -4.00
C ASP A 86 17.97 4.03 -3.74
N ILE A 87 17.57 3.33 -4.79
CA ILE A 87 16.53 2.30 -4.72
C ILE A 87 16.94 1.13 -3.82
N HIS A 88 18.23 0.81 -3.72
CA HIS A 88 18.71 -0.26 -2.85
C HIS A 88 18.47 0.09 -1.38
N VAL A 89 18.66 1.36 -1.00
CA VAL A 89 18.38 1.85 0.35
C VAL A 89 16.87 1.78 0.64
N LEU A 90 16.02 2.14 -0.33
CA LEU A 90 14.57 2.00 -0.17
C LEU A 90 14.16 0.53 0.05
N MET A 91 14.73 -0.41 -0.72
CA MET A 91 14.42 -1.83 -0.57
C MET A 91 14.95 -2.42 0.75
N ASP A 92 16.09 -1.93 1.24
CA ASP A 92 16.58 -2.29 2.58
C ASP A 92 15.60 -1.82 3.67
N LEU A 93 15.08 -0.59 3.57
CA LEU A 93 14.07 -0.07 4.50
C LEU A 93 12.72 -0.79 4.39
N ALA A 94 12.36 -1.29 3.20
CA ALA A 94 11.14 -2.08 2.98
C ALA A 94 11.23 -3.51 3.53
N GLY A 95 12.40 -3.94 4.03
CA GLY A 95 12.62 -5.29 4.53
C GLY A 95 12.98 -6.32 3.46
N ARG A 96 13.45 -5.87 2.29
CA ARG A 96 13.80 -6.70 1.12
C ARG A 96 12.69 -7.70 0.74
N PRO A 97 11.53 -7.21 0.29
CA PRO A 97 10.46 -8.09 -0.17
C PRO A 97 10.97 -9.09 -1.21
N GLU A 98 10.66 -10.37 -1.01
CA GLU A 98 11.09 -11.44 -1.90
C GLU A 98 10.31 -11.37 -3.22
N ALA A 99 10.99 -11.70 -4.32
CA ALA A 99 10.33 -11.81 -5.62
C ALA A 99 9.46 -13.08 -5.66
N PRO A 100 8.23 -13.02 -6.18
CA PRO A 100 7.35 -14.18 -6.27
C PRO A 100 7.87 -15.20 -7.29
N ASN A 101 7.69 -16.48 -7.02
CA ASN A 101 7.84 -17.53 -8.02
C ASN A 101 6.63 -17.49 -8.96
N VAL A 102 6.82 -17.06 -10.21
CA VAL A 102 5.73 -16.87 -11.18
C VAL A 102 5.47 -18.08 -12.07
N ASP A 103 6.27 -19.14 -11.94
CA ASP A 103 6.13 -20.37 -12.71
C ASP A 103 5.14 -21.37 -12.07
N ASP A 104 4.70 -21.10 -10.83
CA ASP A 104 3.73 -21.92 -10.10
C ASP A 104 2.57 -21.05 -9.58
N GLU A 105 1.34 -21.40 -9.98
CA GLU A 105 0.14 -20.63 -9.63
C GLU A 105 -0.15 -20.65 -8.11
N SER A 106 0.14 -21.76 -7.43
CA SER A 106 -0.08 -21.87 -5.99
C SER A 106 0.91 -21.01 -5.20
N ASP A 107 2.18 -21.02 -5.59
CA ASP A 107 3.21 -20.15 -5.02
C ASP A 107 2.87 -18.67 -5.24
N LEU A 108 2.41 -18.33 -6.45
CA LEU A 108 2.01 -16.98 -6.81
C LEU A 108 0.86 -16.48 -5.94
N ILE A 109 -0.21 -17.27 -5.77
CA ILE A 109 -1.36 -16.89 -4.92
C ILE A 109 -0.95 -16.80 -3.45
N THR A 110 -0.10 -17.70 -2.99
CA THR A 110 0.42 -17.67 -1.60
C THR A 110 1.22 -16.39 -1.36
N ALA A 111 2.11 -16.03 -2.29
CA ALA A 111 2.91 -14.81 -2.22
C ALA A 111 2.03 -13.54 -2.26
N LEU A 112 0.97 -13.54 -3.07
CA LEU A 112 -0.02 -12.46 -3.12
C LEU A 112 -0.69 -12.29 -1.75
N LEU A 113 -1.26 -13.37 -1.21
CA LEU A 113 -2.00 -13.35 0.05
C LEU A 113 -1.12 -12.97 1.25
N ASP A 114 0.11 -13.47 1.30
CA ASP A 114 1.05 -13.15 2.38
C ASP A 114 1.53 -11.70 2.30
N THR A 115 1.66 -11.13 1.10
CA THR A 115 1.96 -9.71 0.92
C THR A 115 0.83 -8.84 1.47
N GLU A 116 -0.42 -9.12 1.09
CA GLU A 116 -1.59 -8.34 1.54
C GLU A 116 -1.77 -8.39 3.06
N ARG A 117 -1.61 -9.57 3.68
CA ARG A 117 -1.70 -9.71 5.13
C ARG A 117 -0.66 -8.86 5.87
N ARG A 118 0.57 -8.81 5.35
CA ARG A 118 1.62 -7.96 5.93
C ARG A 118 1.28 -6.48 5.77
N ALA A 119 0.69 -6.08 4.66
CA ALA A 119 0.26 -4.70 4.44
C ALA A 119 -0.86 -4.30 5.42
N VAL A 120 -1.86 -5.17 5.62
CA VAL A 120 -2.91 -4.98 6.64
C VAL A 120 -2.30 -4.76 8.03
N ASP A 121 -1.36 -5.63 8.45
CA ASP A 121 -0.69 -5.49 9.75
C ASP A 121 0.11 -4.18 9.85
N THR A 122 0.88 -3.83 8.81
CA THR A 122 1.64 -2.57 8.74
C THR A 122 0.73 -1.35 8.94
N TYR A 123 -0.42 -1.30 8.27
CA TYR A 123 -1.31 -0.16 8.40
C TYR A 123 -2.14 -0.16 9.68
N ALA A 124 -2.42 -1.31 10.27
CA ALA A 124 -3.01 -1.39 11.60
C ALA A 124 -2.06 -0.77 12.65
N ASP A 125 -0.77 -1.10 12.58
CA ASP A 125 0.27 -0.51 13.45
C ASP A 125 0.41 1.01 13.24
N LEU A 126 0.39 1.47 11.99
CA LEU A 126 0.43 2.91 11.69
C LEU A 126 -0.83 3.65 12.16
N CYS A 127 -2.01 3.03 12.08
CA CYS A 127 -3.24 3.56 12.66
C CYS A 127 -3.06 3.77 14.17
N ALA A 128 -2.62 2.73 14.89
CA ALA A 128 -2.40 2.80 16.34
C ALA A 128 -1.35 3.85 16.73
N LEU A 129 -0.30 4.00 15.92
CA LEU A 129 0.75 5.00 16.15
C LEU A 129 0.22 6.45 16.07
N THR A 130 -0.66 6.71 15.10
CA THR A 130 -1.08 8.06 14.71
C THR A 130 -2.41 8.49 15.31
N GLU A 131 -3.22 7.56 15.82
CA GLU A 131 -4.53 7.82 16.43
C GLU A 131 -4.42 8.86 17.56
N GLY A 132 -5.30 9.87 17.51
CA GLY A 132 -5.35 10.96 18.49
C GLY A 132 -4.14 11.91 18.51
N LYS A 133 -3.14 11.71 17.64
CA LYS A 133 -1.90 12.51 17.60
C LYS A 133 -1.72 13.23 16.26
N ASP A 134 -1.78 12.50 15.15
CA ASP A 134 -1.71 13.06 13.79
C ASP A 134 -2.94 12.64 13.00
N HIS A 135 -4.01 13.43 13.09
CA HIS A 135 -5.26 13.13 12.40
C HIS A 135 -5.15 13.09 10.88
N ARG A 136 -4.19 13.81 10.29
CA ARG A 136 -4.02 13.77 8.83
C ARG A 136 -3.41 12.44 8.42
N THR A 137 -2.32 12.02 9.06
CA THR A 137 -1.71 10.71 8.77
C THR A 137 -2.65 9.58 9.14
N TYR A 138 -3.28 9.63 10.31
CA TYR A 138 -4.24 8.61 10.77
C TYR A 138 -5.34 8.35 9.74
N ARG A 139 -5.94 9.41 9.21
CA ARG A 139 -6.99 9.29 8.20
C ARG A 139 -6.49 8.71 6.87
N LEU A 140 -5.25 8.99 6.50
CA LEU A 140 -4.60 8.42 5.32
C LEU A 140 -4.33 6.92 5.53
N VAL A 141 -3.66 6.55 6.62
CA VAL A 141 -3.30 5.14 6.88
C VAL A 141 -4.53 4.28 7.16
N LEU A 142 -5.60 4.86 7.73
CA LEU A 142 -6.90 4.19 7.86
C LEU A 142 -7.55 3.90 6.50
N ALA A 143 -7.32 4.76 5.50
CA ALA A 143 -7.81 4.53 4.15
C ALA A 143 -6.98 3.46 3.42
N LEU A 144 -5.66 3.48 3.58
CA LEU A 144 -4.77 2.43 3.07
C LEU A 144 -5.11 1.07 3.68
N HIS A 145 -5.23 0.99 5.01
CA HIS A 145 -5.68 -0.21 5.73
C HIS A 145 -7.02 -0.77 5.19
N ALA A 146 -7.94 0.10 4.77
CA ALA A 146 -9.21 -0.34 4.20
C ALA A 146 -9.04 -0.92 2.79
N GLU A 147 -8.15 -0.37 1.96
CA GLU A 147 -7.85 -0.89 0.62
C GLU A 147 -7.09 -2.22 0.71
N GLU A 148 -6.08 -2.36 1.59
CA GLU A 148 -5.38 -3.65 1.79
C GLU A 148 -6.30 -4.76 2.31
N GLY A 149 -7.22 -4.41 3.21
CA GLY A 149 -8.24 -5.38 3.66
C GLY A 149 -9.19 -5.80 2.54
N GLU A 150 -9.44 -4.92 1.57
CA GLU A 150 -10.20 -5.25 0.35
C GLU A 150 -9.36 -6.13 -0.59
N HIS A 151 -8.07 -5.85 -0.76
CA HIS A 151 -7.14 -6.68 -1.52
C HIS A 151 -7.05 -8.12 -0.99
N GLU A 152 -6.79 -8.30 0.31
CA GLU A 152 -6.77 -9.62 0.96
C GLU A 152 -8.09 -10.38 0.71
N ALA A 153 -9.22 -9.69 0.85
CA ALA A 153 -10.53 -10.27 0.62
C ALA A 153 -10.73 -10.71 -0.84
N TRP A 154 -10.21 -9.96 -1.82
CA TRP A 154 -10.31 -10.34 -3.24
C TRP A 154 -9.52 -11.62 -3.54
N VAL A 155 -8.35 -11.79 -2.94
CA VAL A 155 -7.52 -13.01 -3.09
C VAL A 155 -8.21 -14.21 -2.43
N ARG A 156 -8.74 -14.05 -1.21
CA ARG A 156 -9.44 -15.13 -0.50
C ARG A 156 -10.76 -15.52 -1.18
N GLU A 157 -11.43 -14.57 -1.82
CA GLU A 157 -12.60 -14.84 -2.66
C GLU A 157 -12.21 -15.68 -3.88
N PHE A 158 -11.08 -15.37 -4.53
CA PHE A 158 -10.55 -16.15 -5.65
C PHE A 158 -10.26 -17.60 -5.23
N LEU A 159 -9.70 -17.82 -4.03
CA LEU A 159 -9.46 -19.15 -3.45
C LEU A 159 -10.75 -19.89 -3.01
N GLY A 160 -11.90 -19.23 -3.02
CA GLY A 160 -13.16 -19.80 -2.55
C GLY A 160 -13.25 -19.99 -1.04
N GLU A 161 -12.34 -19.38 -0.26
CA GLU A 161 -12.31 -19.48 1.21
C GLU A 161 -13.46 -18.73 1.87
N GLU A 162 -14.00 -17.71 1.22
CA GLU A 162 -15.14 -16.94 1.72
C GLU A 162 -16.39 -17.25 0.91
N GLY A 163 -17.33 -17.97 1.53
CA GLY A 163 -18.65 -18.21 0.98
C GLY A 163 -19.39 -16.90 0.69
N ARG A 164 -19.48 -16.57 -0.61
CA ARG A 164 -20.07 -15.38 -1.28
C ARG A 164 -19.12 -14.19 -1.40
N ALA A 165 -18.99 -13.70 -2.65
CA ALA A 165 -18.51 -12.37 -3.02
C ALA A 165 -19.19 -11.29 -2.15
N ARG A 166 -18.48 -10.76 -1.14
CA ARG A 166 -19.07 -9.79 -0.21
C ARG A 166 -18.89 -8.36 -0.66
N ILE A 167 -17.90 -8.04 -1.49
CA ILE A 167 -17.62 -6.65 -1.89
C ILE A 167 -17.06 -6.60 -3.32
N HIS A 168 -17.90 -6.81 -4.34
CA HIS A 168 -17.65 -6.18 -5.64
C HIS A 168 -18.09 -4.72 -5.57
N ARG A 169 -17.28 -3.89 -4.89
CA ARG A 169 -17.35 -2.45 -5.12
C ARG A 169 -16.95 -2.26 -6.56
N GLY A 170 -17.81 -1.65 -7.38
CA GLY A 170 -17.52 -1.35 -8.79
C GLY A 170 -16.37 -0.35 -8.98
N PHE A 171 -15.41 -0.29 -8.03
CA PHE A 171 -14.32 0.65 -7.83
C PHE A 171 -12.93 -0.02 -7.75
N ARG A 172 -12.81 -1.34 -7.96
CA ARG A 172 -11.50 -2.01 -8.03
C ARG A 172 -10.57 -1.29 -9.02
N GLY A 173 -9.29 -1.21 -8.66
CA GLY A 173 -8.27 -0.55 -9.45
C GLY A 173 -8.40 0.97 -9.45
N ARG A 174 -9.17 1.60 -8.54
CA ARG A 174 -9.39 3.07 -8.51
C ARG A 174 -9.06 3.74 -7.19
N SER A 175 -8.75 2.99 -6.12
CA SER A 175 -8.41 3.53 -4.80
C SER A 175 -9.39 4.60 -4.29
N PRO A 176 -10.69 4.26 -4.12
CA PRO A 176 -11.71 5.23 -3.75
C PRO A 176 -11.52 5.86 -2.36
N HIS A 177 -10.82 5.19 -1.44
CA HIS A 177 -10.55 5.71 -0.09
C HIS A 177 -9.28 6.56 -0.05
N VAL A 178 -8.29 6.24 -0.87
CA VAL A 178 -6.98 6.93 -0.90
C VAL A 178 -6.98 8.14 -1.84
N SER A 179 -7.70 8.09 -2.96
CA SER A 179 -7.73 9.15 -3.99
C SER A 179 -8.01 10.56 -3.48
N ARG A 180 -8.80 10.71 -2.40
CA ARG A 180 -9.10 12.00 -1.76
C ARG A 180 -7.92 12.68 -1.05
N TYR A 181 -6.80 11.99 -0.87
CA TYR A 181 -5.61 12.52 -0.19
C TYR A 181 -4.54 13.03 -1.15
N ARG A 182 -4.75 12.88 -2.47
CA ARG A 182 -3.82 13.34 -3.50
C ARG A 182 -4.08 14.79 -3.88
N SER A 183 -3.01 15.51 -4.21
CA SER A 183 -3.08 16.93 -4.57
C SER A 183 -3.87 17.17 -5.88
N PRO A 184 -4.73 18.20 -5.98
CA PRO A 184 -5.45 18.50 -7.22
C PRO A 184 -4.45 18.82 -8.35
N GLY A 185 -4.32 17.92 -9.33
CA GLY A 185 -3.35 18.04 -10.43
C GLY A 185 -2.52 16.78 -10.65
N SER A 186 -2.50 15.86 -9.69
CA SER A 186 -2.02 14.49 -9.91
C SER A 186 -3.13 13.65 -10.56
N THR A 187 -3.59 14.03 -11.77
CA THR A 187 -4.57 13.21 -12.50
C THR A 187 -3.89 12.03 -13.22
N GLU A 188 -4.66 10.95 -13.31
CA GLU A 188 -4.39 9.59 -13.84
C GLU A 188 -3.49 9.49 -15.07
#